data_AF-A0A7Y5TFQ4-F1
#
_entry.id   AF-A0A7Y5TFQ4-F1
#
_cell.length_a   1.000
_cell.length_b   1.000
_cell.length_c   1.000
_cell.angle_alpha   90.00
_cell.angle_beta   90.00
_cell.angle_gamma   90.00
#
_symmetry.space_group_name_H-M   'P 1'
#
loop_
_entity.id
_entity.type
_entity.pdbx_description
1 polymer ?
#
loop_
_entity_poly.entity_id
_entity_poly.type
_entity_poly.pdbx_seq_one_letter_code
_entity_poly.pdbx_strand_id
1 'polypeptide(L)' 'MSSVPQQRVLRTAIPGPRSTELQQRKTAAVSAGVSTGLPVYVERAGGGILVDVDGNQLIDFGSGIAVTTVGNA' A
#
# COMPACT_ATOMS: atom_id res chain seq x y z
N MET A 1 13.17 -2.54 -16.34
CA MET A 1 12.24 -2.47 -15.20
C MET A 1 12.73 -1.39 -14.25
N SER A 2 11.95 -0.34 -14.01
CA SER A 2 12.34 0.71 -13.06
C SER A 2 12.13 0.16 -11.65
N SER A 3 13.20 -0.02 -10.89
CA SER A 3 13.14 -0.53 -9.53
C SER A 3 12.50 0.48 -8.59
N VAL A 4 11.72 -0.01 -7.61
CA VAL A 4 11.24 0.81 -6.49
C VAL A 4 12.44 1.24 -5.63
N PRO A 5 12.66 2.55 -5.37
CA PRO A 5 13.70 2.99 -4.45
C PRO A 5 13.51 2.37 -3.06
N GLN A 6 14.59 1.84 -2.46
CA GLN A 6 14.53 1.16 -1.16
C GLN A 6 14.71 2.15 0.00
N GLN A 7 13.71 3.02 0.19
CA GLN A 7 13.69 4.03 1.24
C GLN A 7 12.28 4.28 1.77
N ARG A 8 12.16 4.66 3.05
CA ARG A 8 10.90 5.11 3.63
C ARG A 8 10.69 6.59 3.32
N VAL A 9 9.54 6.95 2.76
CA VAL A 9 9.17 8.33 2.40
C VAL A 9 7.72 8.57 2.77
N LEU A 10 7.43 9.67 3.47
CA LEU A 10 6.06 10.12 3.73
C LEU A 10 5.86 11.46 3.02
N ARG A 11 5.02 11.48 1.98
CA ARG A 11 4.67 12.68 1.21
C ARG A 11 3.39 13.33 1.70
N THR A 12 2.53 12.54 2.33
CA THR A 12 1.24 12.96 2.87
C THR A 12 1.06 12.39 4.29
N ALA A 13 0.02 12.83 4.97
CA ALA A 13 -0.48 12.08 6.12
C ALA A 13 -0.97 10.69 5.67
N ILE A 14 -1.00 9.72 6.57
CA ILE A 14 -1.56 8.39 6.30
C ILE A 14 -2.90 8.28 7.06
N PRO A 15 -4.04 8.02 6.37
CA PRO A 15 -4.21 7.93 4.91
C PRO A 15 -4.07 9.27 4.19
N GLY A 16 -3.58 9.23 2.94
CA GLY A 16 -3.59 10.38 2.05
C GLY A 16 -4.96 10.61 1.40
N PRO A 17 -5.14 11.72 0.65
CA PRO A 17 -6.41 12.05 0.02
C PRO A 17 -6.90 10.98 -0.96
N ARG A 18 -6.02 10.42 -1.82
CA ARG A 18 -6.43 9.40 -2.81
C ARG A 18 -6.75 8.07 -2.13
N SER A 19 -5.99 7.69 -1.11
CA SER A 19 -6.31 6.50 -0.30
C SER A 19 -7.66 6.67 0.43
N THR A 20 -7.99 7.87 0.87
CA THR A 20 -9.29 8.18 1.50
C THR A 20 -10.46 8.03 0.52
N GLU A 21 -10.32 8.56 -0.71
CA GLU A 21 -11.33 8.38 -1.76
C GLU A 21 -11.55 6.90 -2.12
N LEU A 22 -10.46 6.11 -2.22
CA LEU A 22 -10.55 4.68 -2.47
C LEU A 22 -11.20 3.93 -1.29
N GLN A 23 -10.94 4.35 -0.06
CA GLN A 23 -11.59 3.77 1.12
C GLN A 23 -13.10 4.02 1.13
N GLN A 24 -13.54 5.21 0.73
CA GLN A 24 -14.97 5.51 0.59
C GLN A 24 -15.62 4.64 -0.48
N ARG A 25 -14.98 4.50 -1.64
CA ARG A 25 -15.44 3.60 -2.72
C ARG A 25 -15.50 2.14 -2.26
N LYS A 26 -14.48 1.65 -1.54
CA LYS A 26 -14.46 0.30 -0.96
C LYS A 26 -15.64 0.11 -0.03
N THR A 27 -15.88 1.07 0.86
CA THR A 27 -16.96 0.97 1.87
C THR A 27 -18.35 0.90 1.22
N ALA A 28 -18.54 1.59 0.08
CA ALA A 28 -19.80 1.56 -0.65
C ALA A 28 -20.04 0.27 -1.46
N ALA A 29 -18.97 -0.46 -1.80
CA ALA A 29 -19.04 -1.57 -2.76
C ALA A 29 -18.64 -2.95 -2.18
N VAL A 30 -17.90 -2.99 -1.07
CA VAL A 30 -17.33 -4.21 -0.50
C VAL A 30 -17.92 -4.47 0.88
N SER A 31 -18.33 -5.73 1.11
CA SER A 31 -18.87 -6.17 2.41
C SER A 31 -17.96 -5.76 3.57
N ALA A 32 -18.59 -5.38 4.69
CA ALA A 32 -17.89 -5.06 5.93
C ALA A 32 -17.09 -6.25 6.50
N GLY A 33 -17.42 -7.49 6.11
CA GLY A 33 -16.66 -8.69 6.49
C GLY A 33 -15.24 -8.76 5.92
N VAL A 34 -14.95 -7.99 4.85
CA VAL A 34 -13.60 -7.88 4.28
C VAL A 34 -12.92 -6.65 4.90
N SER A 35 -12.08 -6.85 5.91
CA SER A 35 -11.33 -5.78 6.57
C SER A 35 -9.96 -5.54 5.91
N THR A 36 -9.42 -4.35 6.12
CA THR A 36 -8.10 -3.92 5.61
C THR A 36 -7.27 -3.38 6.77
N GLY A 37 -6.12 -3.99 7.06
CA GLY A 37 -5.27 -3.59 8.20
C GLY A 37 -4.41 -2.34 7.91
N LEU A 38 -3.94 -2.20 6.68
CA LEU A 38 -3.13 -1.05 6.26
C LEU A 38 -4.05 0.02 5.64
N PRO A 39 -4.11 1.26 6.18
CA PRO A 39 -5.02 2.29 5.71
C PRO A 39 -4.48 3.03 4.47
N VAL A 40 -3.87 2.32 3.53
CA VAL A 40 -3.41 2.87 2.24
C VAL A 40 -3.74 1.91 1.10
N TYR A 41 -3.79 2.42 -0.12
CA TYR A 41 -3.97 1.61 -1.33
C TYR A 41 -2.67 1.58 -2.11
N VAL A 42 -2.10 0.38 -2.32
CA VAL A 42 -0.79 0.18 -2.96
C VAL A 42 -0.92 0.22 -4.48
N GLU A 43 -0.10 1.03 -5.15
CA GLU A 43 -0.01 1.09 -6.62
C GLU A 43 1.21 0.36 -7.19
N ARG A 44 2.29 0.22 -6.41
CA ARG A 44 3.50 -0.52 -6.78
C ARG A 44 4.17 -1.08 -5.53
N ALA A 45 4.88 -2.19 -5.65
CA ALA A 45 5.67 -2.75 -4.56
C ALA A 45 6.95 -3.38 -5.12
N GLY A 46 8.06 -3.34 -4.39
CA GLY A 46 9.31 -3.92 -4.88
C GLY A 46 10.38 -3.99 -3.81
N GLY A 47 11.14 -5.08 -3.79
CA GLY A 47 12.05 -5.38 -2.68
C GLY A 47 11.27 -5.38 -1.35
N GLY A 48 11.64 -4.50 -0.43
CA GLY A 48 10.98 -4.32 0.86
C GLY A 48 10.11 -3.06 0.96
N ILE A 49 9.66 -2.47 -0.16
CA ILE A 49 8.87 -1.21 -0.15
C ILE A 49 7.52 -1.38 -0.84
N LEU A 50 6.47 -0.85 -0.20
CA LEU A 50 5.16 -0.59 -0.79
C LEU A 50 5.04 0.90 -1.13
N VAL A 51 4.61 1.21 -2.35
CA VAL A 51 4.28 2.57 -2.80
C VAL A 51 2.77 2.70 -2.87
N ASP A 52 2.20 3.60 -2.08
CA ASP A 52 0.76 3.89 -2.14
C ASP A 52 0.40 4.88 -3.26
N VAL A 53 -0.89 4.99 -3.55
CA VAL A 53 -1.44 5.91 -4.55
C VAL A 53 -1.18 7.40 -4.23
N ASP A 54 -0.80 7.73 -2.99
CA ASP A 54 -0.45 9.09 -2.57
C ASP A 54 1.07 9.35 -2.68
N GLY A 55 1.85 8.35 -3.12
CA GLY A 55 3.29 8.41 -3.32
C GLY A 55 4.11 8.20 -2.03
N ASN A 56 3.49 7.76 -0.93
CA ASN A 56 4.21 7.33 0.26
C ASN A 56 4.91 6.00 -0.03
N GLN A 57 6.08 5.81 0.60
CA GLN A 57 6.87 4.58 0.54
C GLN A 57 6.98 4.00 1.95
N LEU A 58 6.34 2.85 2.16
CA LEU A 58 6.28 2.14 3.44
C LEU A 58 7.18 0.90 3.38
N ILE A 59 7.83 0.58 4.49
CA ILE A 59 8.63 -0.66 4.62
C ILE A 59 7.68 -1.84 4.78
N ASP A 60 7.83 -2.86 3.94
CA ASP A 60 7.06 -4.09 3.98
C ASP A 60 7.71 -5.12 4.92
N PHE A 61 7.11 -5.28 6.10
CA PHE A 61 7.45 -6.37 7.04
C PHE A 61 6.44 -7.53 6.99
N GLY A 62 5.44 -7.46 6.12
CA GLY A 62 4.36 -8.43 6.04
C GLY A 62 4.45 -9.41 4.87
N SER A 63 5.09 -9.01 3.77
CA SER A 63 5.24 -9.78 2.52
C SER A 63 3.92 -10.39 2.01
N GLY A 64 2.81 -9.66 2.23
CA GLY A 64 1.48 -10.15 1.90
C GLY A 64 1.11 -11.46 2.61
N ILE A 65 1.46 -11.59 3.89
CA ILE A 65 1.33 -12.83 4.68
C ILE A 65 2.26 -13.92 4.11
N ALA A 66 3.57 -13.64 4.13
CA ALA A 66 4.64 -14.55 3.71
C ALA A 66 4.63 -15.00 2.23
N VAL A 67 3.73 -14.46 1.40
CA VAL A 67 3.61 -14.82 -0.01
C VAL A 67 4.81 -14.31 -0.83
N THR A 68 5.13 -13.02 -0.74
CA THR A 68 6.15 -12.39 -1.59
C THR A 68 7.54 -12.47 -0.99
N THR A 69 7.97 -13.66 -0.57
CA THR A 69 9.28 -13.89 0.07
C THR A 69 10.46 -13.47 -0.81
N VAL A 70 10.34 -13.64 -2.13
CA VAL A 70 11.37 -13.21 -3.10
C VAL A 70 11.27 -11.72 -3.50
N GLY A 71 10.35 -10.98 -2.87
CA GLY A 71 10.00 -9.61 -3.22
C GLY A 71 8.85 -9.51 -4.24
N ASN A 72 8.20 -8.34 -4.27
CA ASN A 72 7.24 -7.95 -5.30
C ASN A 72 7.94 -7.19 -6.46
N ALA A 73 7.20 -6.78 -7.50
CA ALA A 73 7.72 -6.21 -8.75
C ALA A 73 7.31 -4.75 -9.02
#